data_AF-A0A9E1URC2-F1
#
_entry.id   AF-A0A9E1URC2-F1
#
_cell.length_a   1.000
_cell.length_b   1.000
_cell.length_c   1.000
_cell.angle_alpha   90.00
_cell.angle_beta   90.00
_cell.angle_gamma   90.00
#
_symmetry.space_group_name_H-M   'P 1'
#
loop_
_entity.id
_entity.type
_entity.pdbx_description
1 polymer ?
#
loop_
_entity_poly.entity_id
_entity_poly.type
_entity_poly.pdbx_seq_one_letter_code
_entity_poly.pdbx_strand_id
1 'polypeptide(L)'
;NEWFGLAPKAGFLVEQGIRGTKQKPSSQAWASHDGKDLHVAIRNRVTPSKRLRTKPVWGENDAVELAFRNPAVKGASILLLRGYPAGQFACSTEAGAPFEVTQDVERAVSYSARVVAAGEWTAEWKIPLRALGIDPAKHQRILFNLSARKTAGLQWLMWRGTGGHTWDVDKAGVLELQ
;
A
#
# COMPACT_ATOMS: atom_id res chain seq x y z
N ASN A 1 -10.86 10.84 14.00
CA ASN A 1 -9.43 10.75 14.36
C ASN A 1 -8.66 10.26 13.16
N GLU A 2 -7.75 11.07 12.61
CA GLU A 2 -6.80 10.57 11.61
C GLU A 2 -6.04 9.38 12.23
N TRP A 3 -5.86 8.31 11.45
CA TRP A 3 -4.99 7.18 11.81
C TRP A 3 -5.46 6.30 12.99
N PHE A 4 -6.74 6.31 13.37
CA PHE A 4 -7.25 5.57 14.54
C PHE A 4 -6.53 5.90 15.87
N GLY A 5 -5.84 7.04 15.96
CA GLY A 5 -5.03 7.38 17.15
C GLY A 5 -3.73 6.58 17.27
N LEU A 6 -3.26 5.94 16.18
CA LEU A 6 -2.03 5.16 16.20
C LEU A 6 -0.80 6.05 16.45
N ALA A 7 -0.07 5.72 17.51
CA ALA A 7 1.19 6.40 17.84
C ALA A 7 2.20 6.23 16.68
N PRO A 8 3.04 7.24 16.38
CA PRO A 8 4.10 7.11 15.37
C PRO A 8 5.03 5.90 15.57
N LYS A 9 5.21 5.47 16.83
CA LYS A 9 6.01 4.29 17.20
C LYS A 9 5.40 2.96 16.74
N ALA A 10 4.11 2.91 16.46
CA ALA A 10 3.42 1.71 15.97
C ALA A 10 3.50 1.54 14.46
N GLY A 11 4.04 2.54 13.74
CA GLY A 11 4.16 2.47 12.28
C GLY A 11 5.47 1.84 11.82
N PHE A 12 5.50 1.41 10.56
CA PHE A 12 6.72 0.96 9.86
C PHE A 12 7.18 1.96 8.81
N LEU A 13 8.49 1.95 8.53
CA LEU A 13 9.10 2.85 7.54
C LEU A 13 9.03 2.28 6.13
N VAL A 14 8.70 3.16 5.20
CA VAL A 14 8.73 2.91 3.75
C VAL A 14 9.94 3.67 3.23
N GLU A 15 11.08 3.01 3.25
CA GLU A 15 12.39 3.62 3.00
C GLU A 15 13.34 2.77 2.16
N GLN A 16 12.98 1.52 1.84
CA GLN A 16 13.84 0.65 1.07
C GLN A 16 13.62 0.84 -0.44
N GLY A 17 14.67 0.91 -1.24
CA GLY A 17 14.58 0.71 -2.68
C GLY A 17 14.37 -0.77 -3.01
N ILE A 18 14.26 -1.08 -4.30
CA ILE A 18 14.08 -2.45 -4.83
C ILE A 18 15.09 -3.47 -4.28
N ARG A 19 16.35 -3.06 -4.05
CA ARG A 19 17.42 -3.91 -3.50
C ARG A 19 17.54 -3.86 -1.97
N GLY A 20 16.57 -3.29 -1.27
CA GLY A 20 16.60 -3.13 0.18
C GLY A 20 17.42 -1.94 0.69
N THR A 21 18.08 -1.18 -0.19
CA THR A 21 18.89 -0.02 0.19
C THR A 21 18.02 1.12 0.72
N LYS A 22 18.39 1.70 1.86
CA LYS A 22 17.61 2.80 2.44
C LYS A 22 17.76 4.09 1.63
N GLN A 23 16.66 4.80 1.43
CA GLN A 23 16.58 6.04 0.66
C GLN A 23 15.66 7.05 1.36
N LYS A 24 15.85 8.33 1.02
CA LYS A 24 15.08 9.47 1.58
C LYS A 24 14.46 10.31 0.44
N PRO A 25 13.35 11.03 0.70
CA PRO A 25 12.63 11.11 1.97
C PRO A 25 11.87 9.81 2.26
N SER A 26 11.96 9.27 3.48
CA SER A 26 11.20 8.07 3.89
C SER A 26 9.75 8.43 4.19
N SER A 27 8.81 7.53 3.91
CA SER A 27 7.43 7.65 4.39
C SER A 27 7.21 6.81 5.64
N GLN A 28 6.16 7.14 6.40
CA GLN A 28 5.72 6.38 7.56
C GLN A 28 4.35 5.78 7.24
N ALA A 29 4.18 4.49 7.49
CA ALA A 29 2.91 3.80 7.30
C ALA A 29 2.48 3.05 8.56
N TRP A 30 1.20 2.70 8.61
CA TRP A 30 0.55 1.95 9.67
C TRP A 30 -0.41 0.93 9.06
N ALA A 31 -0.59 -0.19 9.75
CA ALA A 31 -1.59 -1.19 9.45
C ALA A 31 -2.23 -1.65 10.76
N SER A 32 -3.55 -1.85 10.76
CA SER A 32 -4.32 -2.37 11.89
C SER A 32 -5.59 -3.03 11.37
N HIS A 33 -6.28 -3.83 12.16
CA HIS A 33 -7.58 -4.39 11.79
C HIS A 33 -8.56 -4.35 12.95
N ASP A 34 -9.85 -4.37 12.63
CA ASP A 34 -10.96 -4.48 13.60
C ASP A 34 -11.62 -5.88 13.56
N GLY A 35 -10.99 -6.84 12.88
CA GLY A 35 -11.52 -8.19 12.69
C GLY A 35 -12.48 -8.32 11.50
N LYS A 36 -12.86 -7.20 10.85
CA LYS A 36 -13.64 -7.20 9.61
C LYS A 36 -12.88 -6.52 8.48
N ASP A 37 -12.28 -5.38 8.77
CA ASP A 37 -11.60 -4.52 7.84
C ASP A 37 -10.13 -4.36 8.27
N LEU A 38 -9.23 -4.45 7.29
CA LEU A 38 -7.85 -4.02 7.40
C LEU A 38 -7.79 -2.52 7.08
N HIS A 39 -7.20 -1.75 7.97
CA HIS A 39 -6.97 -0.32 7.83
C HIS A 39 -5.49 -0.09 7.56
N VAL A 40 -5.17 0.49 6.40
CA VAL A 40 -3.80 0.84 6.02
C VAL A 40 -3.72 2.34 5.84
N ALA A 41 -2.65 2.93 6.38
CA ALA A 41 -2.47 4.37 6.43
C ALA A 41 -1.03 4.72 6.08
N ILE A 42 -0.82 5.84 5.40
CA ILE A 42 0.51 6.33 5.09
C ILE A 42 0.57 7.86 5.09
N ARG A 43 1.63 8.37 5.70
CA ARG A 43 2.10 9.73 5.58
C ARG A 43 3.30 9.76 4.63
N ASN A 44 3.08 10.24 3.41
CA ASN A 44 4.06 10.32 2.35
C ASN A 44 4.82 11.64 2.38
N ARG A 45 6.09 11.57 2.76
CA ARG A 45 7.02 12.70 2.60
C ARG A 45 7.57 12.73 1.19
N VAL A 46 7.53 13.87 0.53
CA VAL A 46 8.13 14.11 -0.80
C VAL A 46 9.05 15.33 -0.74
N THR A 47 9.81 15.57 -1.80
CA THR A 47 10.69 16.75 -1.87
C THR A 47 9.84 18.02 -2.02
N PRO A 48 9.82 18.94 -1.03
CA PRO A 48 8.89 20.08 -1.02
C PRO A 48 9.14 21.10 -2.13
N SER A 49 10.36 21.17 -2.67
CA SER A 49 10.71 22.07 -3.78
C SER A 49 10.30 21.55 -5.15
N LYS A 50 9.66 20.38 -5.23
CA LYS A 50 9.19 19.76 -6.48
C LYS A 50 7.69 19.56 -6.42
N ARG A 51 7.01 19.84 -7.54
CA ARG A 51 5.56 19.69 -7.64
C ARG A 51 5.16 18.22 -7.55
N LEU A 52 4.18 17.93 -6.69
CA LEU A 52 3.52 16.62 -6.61
C LEU A 52 2.73 16.34 -7.91
N ARG A 53 2.92 15.16 -8.51
CA ARG A 53 2.18 14.71 -9.69
C ARG A 53 0.96 13.88 -9.23
N THR A 54 -0.23 14.42 -9.41
CA THR A 54 -1.45 13.89 -8.75
C THR A 54 -2.43 13.14 -9.66
N LYS A 55 -2.24 13.14 -10.98
CA LYS A 55 -3.08 12.33 -11.91
C LYS A 55 -2.94 10.83 -11.61
N PRO A 56 -3.97 10.01 -11.90
CA PRO A 56 -3.95 8.57 -11.62
C PRO A 56 -3.24 7.75 -12.70
N VAL A 57 -1.95 8.03 -12.93
CA VAL A 57 -1.13 7.31 -13.91
C VAL A 57 0.01 6.59 -13.20
N TRP A 58 -0.06 5.27 -13.15
CA TRP A 58 0.92 4.44 -12.48
C TRP A 58 2.32 4.60 -13.08
N GLY A 59 3.35 4.61 -12.21
CA GLY A 59 4.76 4.76 -12.60
C GLY A 59 5.17 6.19 -12.98
N GLU A 60 4.26 6.97 -13.52
CA GLU A 60 4.50 8.37 -13.91
C GLU A 60 4.23 9.37 -12.78
N ASN A 61 3.21 9.11 -11.97
CA ASN A 61 2.73 10.03 -10.96
C ASN A 61 3.02 9.54 -9.55
N ASP A 62 2.93 10.46 -8.58
CA ASP A 62 3.09 10.08 -7.18
C ASP A 62 1.92 9.17 -6.79
N ALA A 63 2.25 8.06 -6.15
CA ALA A 63 1.28 7.00 -5.88
C ALA A 63 1.77 6.12 -4.74
N VAL A 64 0.85 5.35 -4.17
CA VAL A 64 1.14 4.24 -3.26
C VAL A 64 0.52 2.98 -3.82
N GLU A 65 1.24 1.87 -3.75
CA GLU A 65 0.77 0.53 -4.04
C GLU A 65 0.80 -0.33 -2.77
N LEU A 66 -0.33 -0.99 -2.49
CA LEU A 66 -0.43 -2.06 -1.51
C LEU A 66 -0.55 -3.37 -2.28
N ALA A 67 0.29 -4.35 -1.94
CA ALA A 67 0.24 -5.69 -2.53
C ALA A 67 -0.09 -6.70 -1.43
N PHE A 68 -1.04 -7.59 -1.70
CA PHE A 68 -1.51 -8.59 -0.75
C PHE A 68 -1.59 -9.98 -1.38
N ARG A 69 -1.33 -11.02 -0.59
CA ARG A 69 -1.65 -12.40 -0.94
C ARG A 69 -1.98 -13.21 0.30
N ASN A 70 -3.01 -14.04 0.22
CA ASN A 70 -3.30 -15.03 1.26
C ASN A 70 -2.38 -16.26 1.10
N PRO A 71 -1.40 -16.51 1.99
CA PRO A 71 -0.50 -17.66 1.88
C PRO A 71 -1.18 -19.00 2.23
N ALA A 72 -2.32 -18.99 2.92
CA ALA A 72 -3.04 -20.21 3.31
C ALA A 72 -3.84 -20.84 2.16
N VAL A 73 -4.10 -20.06 1.09
CA VAL A 73 -4.87 -20.51 -0.07
C VAL A 73 -3.91 -20.80 -1.23
N LYS A 74 -3.79 -22.09 -1.58
CA LYS A 74 -2.95 -22.52 -2.70
C LYS A 74 -3.38 -21.82 -3.99
N GLY A 75 -2.44 -21.16 -4.66
CA GLY A 75 -2.70 -20.46 -5.91
C GLY A 75 -3.42 -19.12 -5.77
N ALA A 76 -3.58 -18.57 -4.55
CA ALA A 76 -4.13 -17.23 -4.37
C ALA A 76 -3.36 -16.19 -5.20
N SER A 77 -4.10 -15.35 -5.92
CA SER A 77 -3.56 -14.23 -6.69
C SER A 77 -2.99 -13.13 -5.78
N ILE A 78 -2.07 -12.34 -6.32
CA ILE A 78 -1.61 -11.11 -5.69
C ILE A 78 -2.61 -10.00 -6.04
N LEU A 79 -3.17 -9.35 -5.03
CA LEU A 79 -4.09 -8.22 -5.19
C LEU A 79 -3.33 -6.90 -5.04
N LEU A 80 -3.48 -6.01 -6.02
CA LEU A 80 -2.76 -4.73 -6.11
C LEU A 80 -3.70 -3.54 -5.99
N LEU A 81 -3.53 -2.75 -4.94
CA LEU A 81 -4.29 -1.54 -4.67
C LEU A 81 -3.41 -0.32 -4.92
N ARG A 82 -3.79 0.57 -5.84
CA ARG A 82 -3.03 1.79 -6.17
C ARG A 82 -3.84 3.02 -5.82
N GLY A 83 -3.30 3.87 -4.93
CA GLY A 83 -3.91 5.13 -4.53
C GLY A 83 -3.05 6.34 -4.92
N TYR A 84 -3.72 7.43 -5.29
CA TYR A 84 -3.10 8.65 -5.80
C TYR A 84 -3.44 9.87 -4.92
N PRO A 85 -2.57 10.90 -4.88
CA PRO A 85 -2.73 12.03 -3.96
C PRO A 85 -4.01 12.85 -4.14
N ALA A 86 -4.65 12.80 -5.31
CA ALA A 86 -5.92 13.49 -5.57
C ALA A 86 -7.16 12.62 -5.28
N GLY A 87 -7.00 11.51 -4.54
CA GLY A 87 -8.11 10.69 -4.05
C GLY A 87 -8.58 9.61 -5.02
N GLN A 88 -7.94 9.46 -6.18
CA GLN A 88 -8.22 8.35 -7.09
C GLN A 88 -7.58 7.06 -6.57
N PHE A 89 -8.23 5.95 -6.87
CA PHE A 89 -7.79 4.61 -6.51
C PHE A 89 -8.18 3.62 -7.61
N ALA A 90 -7.41 2.54 -7.76
CA ALA A 90 -7.71 1.43 -8.66
C ALA A 90 -7.12 0.11 -8.13
N CYS A 91 -7.78 -1.01 -8.46
CA CYS A 91 -7.21 -2.35 -8.33
C CYS A 91 -6.61 -2.80 -9.68
N SER A 92 -5.38 -3.32 -9.67
CA SER A 92 -4.66 -3.68 -10.90
C SER A 92 -4.63 -5.19 -11.14
N THR A 93 -4.74 -5.59 -12.42
CA THR A 93 -4.53 -6.97 -12.89
C THR A 93 -3.06 -7.28 -13.18
N GLU A 94 -2.15 -6.32 -13.02
CA GLU A 94 -0.74 -6.43 -13.44
C GLU A 94 0.02 -7.60 -12.79
N ALA A 95 -0.34 -7.99 -11.57
CA ALA A 95 0.23 -9.16 -10.90
C ALA A 95 -0.50 -10.49 -11.21
N GLY A 96 -1.38 -10.51 -12.22
CA GLY A 96 -2.06 -11.71 -12.70
C GLY A 96 -3.35 -12.07 -11.96
N ALA A 97 -3.93 -11.16 -11.16
CA ALA A 97 -5.26 -11.35 -10.61
C ALA A 97 -6.33 -11.32 -11.72
N PRO A 98 -7.36 -12.19 -11.68
CA PRO A 98 -8.48 -12.13 -12.62
C PRO A 98 -9.19 -10.79 -12.57
N PHE A 99 -9.67 -10.31 -13.72
CA PHE A 99 -10.29 -9.00 -13.84
C PHE A 99 -11.52 -8.86 -12.94
N GLU A 100 -12.38 -9.87 -12.89
CA GLU A 100 -13.59 -9.90 -12.07
C GLU A 100 -13.25 -9.76 -10.58
N VAL A 101 -12.20 -10.46 -10.14
CA VAL A 101 -11.69 -10.36 -8.76
C VAL A 101 -11.19 -8.94 -8.47
N THR A 102 -10.44 -8.33 -9.39
CA THR A 102 -9.96 -6.95 -9.19
C THR A 102 -11.12 -5.95 -9.12
N GLN A 103 -12.17 -6.14 -9.91
CA GLN A 103 -13.36 -5.29 -9.86
C GLN A 103 -14.14 -5.45 -8.54
N ASP A 104 -14.29 -6.67 -8.04
CA ASP A 104 -14.95 -6.94 -6.77
C ASP A 104 -14.19 -6.28 -5.60
N VAL A 105 -12.87 -6.37 -5.61
CA VAL A 105 -12.01 -5.72 -4.63
C VAL A 105 -12.13 -4.20 -4.73
N GLU A 106 -12.06 -3.64 -5.93
CA GLU A 106 -12.15 -2.19 -6.15
C GLU A 106 -13.48 -1.61 -5.64
N ARG A 107 -14.60 -2.31 -5.87
CA ARG A 107 -15.92 -1.91 -5.36
C ARG A 107 -16.04 -1.99 -3.83
N ALA A 108 -15.27 -2.87 -3.18
CA ALA A 108 -15.37 -3.11 -1.74
C ALA A 108 -14.47 -2.18 -0.91
N VAL A 109 -13.37 -1.70 -1.49
CA VAL A 109 -12.37 -0.88 -0.80
C VAL A 109 -12.78 0.58 -0.78
N SER A 110 -12.60 1.23 0.38
CA SER A 110 -12.69 2.69 0.49
C SER A 110 -11.30 3.30 0.55
N TYR A 111 -11.09 4.39 -0.19
CA TYR A 111 -9.84 5.12 -0.26
C TYR A 111 -10.06 6.61 -0.01
N SER A 112 -9.14 7.22 0.74
CA SER A 112 -9.11 8.67 0.95
C SER A 112 -7.67 9.16 0.91
N ALA A 113 -7.46 10.35 0.34
CA ALA A 113 -6.16 11.00 0.30
C ALA A 113 -6.28 12.51 0.46
N ARG A 114 -5.22 13.11 0.98
CA ARG A 114 -5.12 14.57 1.15
C ARG A 114 -3.69 15.03 0.94
N VAL A 115 -3.50 16.08 0.14
CA VAL A 115 -2.24 16.82 0.12
C VAL A 115 -2.23 17.75 1.34
N VAL A 116 -1.28 17.53 2.25
CA VAL A 116 -1.19 18.28 3.52
C VAL A 116 -0.34 19.54 3.35
N ALA A 117 0.76 19.42 2.62
CA ALA A 117 1.68 20.51 2.29
C ALA A 117 2.50 20.16 1.04
N ALA A 118 3.31 21.09 0.53
CA ALA A 118 4.14 20.85 -0.65
C ALA A 118 5.07 19.61 -0.54
N GLY A 119 5.52 19.30 0.68
CA GLY A 119 6.38 18.14 0.98
C GLY A 119 5.65 16.93 1.55
N GLU A 120 4.32 16.94 1.64
CA GLU A 120 3.58 15.90 2.35
C GLU A 120 2.17 15.67 1.82
N TRP A 121 1.83 14.40 1.62
CA TRP A 121 0.46 13.97 1.40
C TRP A 121 0.17 12.68 2.17
N THR A 122 -1.09 12.45 2.46
CA THR A 122 -1.57 11.36 3.30
C THR A 122 -2.56 10.52 2.52
N ALA A 123 -2.62 9.24 2.84
CA ALA A 123 -3.59 8.33 2.26
C ALA A 123 -3.98 7.24 3.26
N GLU A 124 -5.22 6.80 3.17
CA GLU A 124 -5.78 5.72 3.97
C GLU A 124 -6.69 4.83 3.13
N TRP A 125 -6.66 3.54 3.45
CA TRP A 125 -7.51 2.52 2.90
C TRP A 125 -8.25 1.82 4.03
N LYS A 126 -9.54 1.57 3.78
CA LYS A 126 -10.33 0.60 4.53
C LYS A 126 -10.65 -0.57 3.60
N ILE A 127 -10.14 -1.75 3.94
CA ILE A 127 -10.13 -2.92 3.07
C ILE A 127 -10.84 -4.07 3.79
N PRO A 128 -12.01 -4.52 3.34
CA PRO A 128 -12.63 -5.70 3.92
C PRO A 128 -11.71 -6.92 3.80
N LEU A 129 -11.41 -7.60 4.92
CA LEU A 129 -10.52 -8.77 4.92
C LEU A 129 -11.00 -9.86 3.96
N ARG A 130 -12.32 -10.05 3.89
CA ARG A 130 -12.94 -11.00 2.94
C ARG A 130 -12.63 -10.68 1.47
N ALA A 131 -12.47 -9.40 1.11
CA ALA A 131 -12.13 -8.99 -0.26
C ALA A 131 -10.70 -9.43 -0.62
N LEU A 132 -9.83 -9.59 0.38
CA LEU A 132 -8.50 -10.15 0.23
C LEU A 132 -8.48 -11.69 0.28
N GLY A 133 -9.64 -12.34 0.34
CA GLY A 133 -9.76 -13.78 0.59
C GLY A 133 -9.31 -14.19 1.99
N ILE A 134 -9.35 -13.27 2.95
CA ILE A 134 -8.92 -13.50 4.34
C ILE A 134 -10.15 -13.73 5.23
N ASP A 135 -10.20 -14.88 5.88
CA ASP A 135 -11.09 -15.18 6.99
C ASP A 135 -10.26 -15.03 8.27
N PRO A 136 -10.43 -13.96 9.08
CA PRO A 136 -9.60 -13.70 10.25
C PRO A 136 -9.77 -14.74 11.36
N ALA A 137 -10.80 -15.60 11.31
CA ALA A 137 -10.93 -16.72 12.24
C ALA A 137 -10.01 -17.90 11.85
N LYS A 138 -9.55 -17.97 10.60
CA LYS A 138 -8.75 -19.08 10.06
C LYS A 138 -7.36 -18.68 9.59
N HIS A 139 -7.21 -17.43 9.15
CA HIS A 139 -6.00 -16.91 8.54
C HIS A 139 -5.46 -15.79 9.43
N GLN A 140 -4.25 -15.98 9.95
CA GLN A 140 -3.57 -14.98 10.78
C GLN A 140 -2.47 -14.22 10.03
N ARG A 141 -2.18 -14.61 8.78
CA ARG A 141 -1.02 -14.12 8.01
C ARG A 141 -1.44 -13.64 6.64
N ILE A 142 -0.93 -12.48 6.24
CA ILE A 142 -1.09 -11.91 4.90
C ILE A 142 0.30 -11.57 4.37
N LEU A 143 0.69 -12.13 3.23
CA LEU A 143 1.91 -11.67 2.55
C LEU A 143 1.65 -10.26 2.03
N PHE A 144 2.55 -9.33 2.34
CA PHE A 144 2.28 -7.92 2.18
C PHE A 144 3.52 -7.14 1.75
N ASN A 145 3.28 -6.12 0.92
CA ASN A 145 4.20 -5.02 0.75
C ASN A 145 3.47 -3.70 0.55
N LEU A 146 4.15 -2.61 0.91
CA LEU A 146 3.72 -1.25 0.62
C LEU A 146 4.85 -0.54 -0.13
N SER A 147 4.52 0.03 -1.28
CA SER A 147 5.44 0.81 -2.10
C SER A 147 4.91 2.21 -2.38
N ALA A 148 5.79 3.21 -2.45
CA ALA A 148 5.49 4.59 -2.78
C ALA A 148 6.33 5.03 -3.99
N ARG A 149 5.64 5.48 -5.04
CA ARG A 149 6.25 6.19 -6.17
C ARG A 149 6.43 7.65 -5.79
N LYS A 150 7.66 8.15 -5.84
CA LYS A 150 7.99 9.56 -5.59
C LYS A 150 8.63 10.18 -6.82
N THR A 151 7.86 10.95 -7.56
CA THR A 151 8.23 11.40 -8.90
C THR A 151 9.36 12.42 -8.88
N ALA A 152 9.34 13.31 -7.88
CA ALA A 152 10.36 14.34 -7.66
C ALA A 152 11.81 13.81 -7.63
N GLY A 153 12.00 12.61 -7.08
CA GLY A 153 13.32 11.95 -6.96
C GLY A 153 13.50 10.75 -7.89
N LEU A 154 12.52 10.44 -8.77
CA LEU A 154 12.48 9.20 -9.54
C LEU A 154 12.60 7.94 -8.66
N GLN A 155 12.05 7.99 -7.45
CA GLN A 155 12.19 6.92 -6.46
C GLN A 155 10.99 5.97 -6.45
N TRP A 156 11.32 4.72 -6.14
CA TRP A 156 10.42 3.69 -5.64
C TRP A 156 10.89 3.31 -4.24
N LEU A 157 10.12 3.68 -3.23
CA LEU A 157 10.39 3.30 -1.85
C LEU A 157 9.40 2.22 -1.43
N MET A 158 9.86 1.30 -0.60
CA MET A 158 9.16 0.09 -0.22
C MET A 158 9.33 -0.11 1.28
N TRP A 159 8.37 -0.79 1.90
CA TRP A 159 8.58 -1.30 3.25
C TRP A 159 9.69 -2.35 3.24
N ARG A 160 9.61 -3.32 2.33
CA ARG A 160 10.64 -4.34 2.08
C ARG A 160 11.00 -4.36 0.60
N GLY A 161 12.28 -4.19 0.28
CA GLY A 161 12.78 -4.37 -1.08
C GLY A 161 12.69 -5.84 -1.50
N THR A 162 12.16 -6.10 -2.69
CA THR A 162 11.86 -7.46 -3.19
C THR A 162 12.92 -8.01 -4.14
N GLY A 163 13.86 -7.17 -4.60
CA GLY A 163 14.80 -7.49 -5.66
C GLY A 163 14.19 -7.54 -7.07
N GLY A 164 12.89 -7.25 -7.21
CA GLY A 164 12.12 -7.36 -8.44
C GLY A 164 10.91 -6.44 -8.45
N HIS A 165 9.73 -6.96 -8.76
CA HIS A 165 8.54 -6.12 -8.80
C HIS A 165 8.14 -5.65 -7.40
N THR A 166 7.54 -4.46 -7.30
CA THR A 166 7.10 -3.88 -6.02
C THR A 166 6.10 -4.78 -5.29
N TRP A 167 5.37 -5.57 -6.07
CA TRP A 167 4.33 -6.48 -5.65
C TRP A 167 4.76 -7.93 -5.41
N ASP A 168 6.04 -8.28 -5.54
CA ASP A 168 6.56 -9.63 -5.27
C ASP A 168 6.51 -9.95 -3.76
N VAL A 169 5.31 -10.13 -3.20
CA VAL A 169 5.06 -10.26 -1.75
C VAL A 169 5.67 -11.51 -1.15
N ASP A 170 5.96 -12.54 -1.95
CA ASP A 170 6.69 -13.74 -1.52
C ASP A 170 8.15 -13.42 -1.08
N LYS A 171 8.69 -12.28 -1.52
CA LYS A 171 10.04 -11.79 -1.16
C LYS A 171 9.99 -10.58 -0.20
N ALA A 172 8.81 -10.20 0.27
CA ALA A 172 8.59 -8.99 1.06
C ALA A 172 8.43 -9.31 2.56
N GLY A 173 7.33 -8.86 3.16
CA GLY A 173 7.02 -9.07 4.58
C GLY A 173 5.66 -9.73 4.77
N VAL A 174 5.30 -9.90 6.04
CA VAL A 174 4.02 -10.49 6.46
C VAL A 174 3.34 -9.53 7.43
N LEU A 175 2.05 -9.29 7.22
CA LEU A 175 1.18 -8.74 8.25
C LEU A 175 0.61 -9.91 9.05
N GLU A 176 0.85 -9.88 10.36
CA GLU A 176 0.22 -10.79 11.32
C GLU A 176 -1.04 -10.09 11.86
N LEU A 177 -2.18 -10.78 11.79
CA LEU A 177 -3.42 -10.34 12.41
C LEU A 177 -3.36 -10.79 13.88
N GLN A 178 -3.40 -9.85 14.82
CA GLN A 178 -3.28 -10.11 16.27
C GLN A 178 -4.44 -9.48 17.02
#